data_AF-A0A3D2XLB0-F1
#
_entry.id   AF-A0A3D2XLB0-F1
#
_cell.length_a   1.000
_cell.length_b   1.000
_cell.length_c   1.000
_cell.angle_alpha   90.00
_cell.angle_beta   90.00
_cell.angle_gamma   90.00
#
_symmetry.space_group_name_H-M   'P 1'
#
loop_
_entity.id
_entity.type
_entity.pdbx_description
1 polymer ?
#
loop_
_entity_poly.entity_id
_entity_poly.type
_entity_poly.pdbx_seq_one_letter_code
_entity_poly.pdbx_strand_id
1 'polypeptide(L)' 'IGREGLSELEFIADKINKLGLKTATLKLDITLARGLNYYTGAIFEVSAPDAIAMGSIGGGGRYDDLTSIFGL' A
#
# COMPACT_ATOMS: atom_id res chain seq x y z
N ILE A 1 10.74 -13.38 12.52
CA ILE A 1 11.10 -12.54 11.36
C ILE A 1 9.77 -12.12 10.73
N GLY A 2 9.48 -10.82 10.55
CA GLY A 2 8.20 -10.32 10.01
C GLY A 2 7.15 -9.80 11.00
N ARG A 3 7.43 -9.75 12.32
CA ARG A 3 6.47 -9.21 13.31
C ARG A 3 6.23 -7.71 13.16
N GLU A 4 7.25 -6.98 12.73
CA GLU A 4 7.19 -5.53 12.51
C GLU A 4 6.24 -5.19 11.36
N GLY A 5 6.40 -5.84 10.20
CA GLY A 5 5.47 -5.66 9.07
C GLY A 5 4.02 -6.05 9.42
N LEU A 6 3.81 -7.09 10.24
CA LEU A 6 2.47 -7.42 10.71
C LEU A 6 1.88 -6.30 11.58
N SER A 7 2.67 -5.75 12.52
CA SER A 7 2.23 -4.63 13.36
C SER A 7 1.93 -3.38 12.54
N GLU A 8 2.69 -3.11 11.49
CA GLU A 8 2.41 -1.99 10.56
C GLU A 8 1.10 -2.20 9.81
N LEU A 9 0.85 -3.41 9.29
CA LEU A 9 -0.39 -3.75 8.60
C LEU A 9 -1.61 -3.64 9.52
N GLU A 10 -1.51 -4.13 10.75
CA GLU A 10 -2.55 -3.99 11.78
C GLU A 10 -2.84 -2.51 12.08
N PHE A 11 -1.79 -1.70 12.24
CA PHE A 11 -1.92 -0.27 12.45
C PHE A 11 -2.66 0.41 11.28
N ILE A 12 -2.28 0.11 10.05
CA ILE A 12 -2.91 0.69 8.84
C ILE A 12 -4.39 0.27 8.78
N ALA A 13 -4.70 -1.01 8.99
CA ALA A 13 -6.06 -1.52 8.96
C ALA A 13 -6.96 -0.86 10.01
N ASP A 14 -6.49 -0.72 11.26
CA ASP A 14 -7.22 -0.04 12.33
C ASP A 14 -7.48 1.44 11.99
N LYS A 15 -6.49 2.14 11.44
CA LYS A 15 -6.64 3.55 11.03
C LYS A 15 -7.65 3.73 9.91
N ILE A 16 -7.60 2.87 8.89
CA ILE A 16 -8.55 2.93 7.77
C ILE A 16 -9.98 2.62 8.25
N ASN A 17 -10.15 1.62 9.11
CA ASN A 17 -11.45 1.31 9.71
C ASN A 17 -12.01 2.49 10.52
N LYS A 18 -11.16 3.20 11.27
CA LYS A 18 -11.55 4.39 12.02
C LYS A 18 -11.90 5.59 11.13
N LEU A 19 -11.22 5.75 9.99
CA LEU A 19 -11.53 6.80 9.02
C LEU A 19 -12.88 6.56 8.31
N GLY A 20 -13.27 5.30 8.14
CA GLY A 20 -14.54 4.91 7.52
C GLY A 20 -14.57 5.23 6.02
N LEU A 21 -14.01 4.35 5.20
CA LEU A 21 -14.06 4.49 3.75
C LEU A 21 -15.52 4.44 3.26
N LYS A 22 -15.93 5.44 2.48
CA LYS A 22 -17.31 5.57 1.97
C LYS A 22 -17.48 5.08 0.53
N THR A 23 -16.46 5.26 -0.28
CA THR A 23 -16.50 5.05 -1.74
C THR A 23 -15.48 4.00 -2.21
N ALA A 24 -14.70 3.44 -1.28
CA ALA A 24 -13.66 2.46 -1.57
C ALA A 24 -13.70 1.33 -0.54
N THR A 25 -13.28 0.15 -0.96
CA THR A 25 -13.14 -1.03 -0.10
C THR A 25 -11.67 -1.32 0.12
N LEU A 26 -11.26 -1.54 1.37
CA LEU A 26 -9.92 -1.98 1.69
C LEU A 26 -9.79 -3.49 1.41
N LYS A 27 -8.84 -3.86 0.57
CA LYS A 27 -8.44 -5.25 0.34
C LYS A 27 -6.96 -5.38 0.69
N LEU A 28 -6.64 -6.29 1.60
CA LEU A 28 -5.26 -6.63 1.92
C LEU A 28 -4.79 -7.74 0.98
N ASP A 29 -3.71 -7.47 0.25
CA ASP A 29 -3.10 -8.41 -0.68
C ASP A 29 -1.61 -8.56 -0.37
N ILE A 30 -1.24 -9.71 0.19
CA ILE A 30 0.15 -10.04 0.54
C ILE A 30 0.99 -10.45 -0.68
N THR A 31 0.35 -10.68 -1.82
CA THR A 31 1.02 -11.04 -3.09
C THR A 31 1.33 -9.82 -3.94
N LEU A 32 0.77 -8.65 -3.57
CA LEU A 32 1.03 -7.40 -4.22
C LEU A 32 2.53 -7.07 -4.09
N ALA A 33 3.21 -7.13 -5.23
CA ALA A 33 4.58 -6.70 -5.38
C ALA A 33 4.62 -5.65 -6.49
N ARG A 34 5.02 -4.42 -6.17
CA ARG A 34 5.34 -3.42 -7.19
C ARG A 34 6.79 -3.63 -7.61
N GLY A 35 7.07 -3.63 -8.91
CA GLY A 35 8.41 -3.87 -9.49
C GLY A 35 9.44 -2.75 -9.23
N LEU A 36 9.28 -2.01 -8.13
CA LEU A 36 10.06 -0.84 -7.78
C LEU A 36 10.69 -1.08 -6.41
N ASN A 37 11.98 -1.38 -6.41
CA ASN A 37 12.75 -1.77 -5.22
C ASN A 37 13.03 -0.61 -4.23
N TYR A 38 12.31 0.50 -4.32
CA TYR A 38 12.51 1.67 -3.45
C TYR A 38 11.48 1.78 -2.33
N TYR A 39 10.47 0.90 -2.29
CA TYR A 39 9.54 0.85 -1.18
C TYR A 39 10.15 0.06 -0.02
N THR A 40 10.15 0.68 1.16
CA THR A 40 10.76 0.15 2.38
C THR A 40 9.72 -0.36 3.38
N GLY A 41 8.43 -0.22 3.07
CA GLY A 41 7.32 -0.64 3.92
C GLY A 41 6.03 -0.87 3.14
N ALA A 42 4.88 -0.58 3.76
CA ALA A 42 3.57 -0.82 3.17
C ALA A 42 3.39 -0.10 1.82
N ILE A 43 2.83 -0.84 0.85
CA ILE A 43 2.42 -0.34 -0.46
C ILE A 43 0.90 -0.47 -0.61
N PHE A 44 0.34 0.35 -1.49
CA PHE A 44 -1.08 0.27 -1.84
C PHE A 44 -1.28 0.52 -3.34
N GLU A 45 -2.38 -0.02 -3.82
CA GLU A 45 -2.85 0.13 -5.18
C GLU A 45 -4.34 0.51 -5.17
N VAL A 46 -4.72 1.37 -6.10
CA VAL A 46 -6.10 1.75 -6.37
C VAL A 46 -6.46 1.16 -7.72
N SER A 47 -7.39 0.21 -7.73
CA SER A 47 -7.90 -0.43 -8.95
C SER A 47 -9.26 0.14 -9.33
N ALA A 48 -9.63 -0.02 -10.61
CA ALA A 48 -10.99 0.23 -11.04
C ALA A 48 -11.97 -0.76 -10.38
N PRO A 49 -13.27 -0.42 -10.29
CA PRO A 49 -14.30 -1.40 -9.95
C PRO A 49 -14.28 -2.56 -10.94
N ASP A 50 -14.60 -3.78 -10.47
CA ASP A 50 -14.54 -5.03 -11.27
C ASP A 50 -15.34 -4.97 -12.58
N ALA A 51 -16.35 -4.11 -12.66
CA ALA A 51 -17.15 -3.89 -13.87
C ALA A 51 -16.39 -3.18 -15.01
N ILE A 52 -15.25 -2.55 -14.71
CA ILE A 52 -14.42 -1.85 -15.67
C ILE A 52 -13.15 -2.69 -15.85
N ALA A 53 -12.90 -3.18 -17.08
CA ALA A 53 -11.68 -3.89 -17.45
C ALA A 53 -10.49 -2.91 -17.59
N MET A 54 -10.19 -2.22 -16.49
CA MET A 54 -9.08 -1.28 -16.36
C MET A 54 -8.30 -1.69 -15.11
N GLY A 55 -6.99 -1.84 -15.24
CA GLY A 55 -6.13 -2.30 -14.16
C GLY A 55 -5.91 -1.23 -13.07
N SER A 56 -4.68 -1.18 -12.55
CA SER A 56 -4.24 -0.16 -11.59
C SER A 56 -4.48 1.25 -12.13
N ILE A 57 -5.27 2.05 -11.40
CA ILE A 57 -5.53 3.47 -11.66
C ILE A 57 -4.46 4.34 -10.99
N GLY A 58 -3.91 3.86 -9.88
CA GLY A 58 -2.86 4.55 -9.15
C GLY A 58 -2.32 3.71 -8.00
N GLY A 59 -1.31 4.22 -7.32
CA GLY A 59 -0.83 3.61 -6.10
C GLY A 59 0.35 4.36 -5.51
N GLY A 60 0.87 3.81 -4.43
CA GLY A 60 1.95 4.41 -3.69
C GLY A 60 2.43 3.46 -2.60
N GLY A 61 3.22 4.00 -1.69
CA GLY A 61 3.76 3.23 -0.58
C GLY A 61 4.81 4.03 0.16
N ARG A 62 5.31 3.44 1.24
CA ARG A 62 6.37 4.04 2.07
C ARG A 62 7.74 3.83 1.42
N TYR A 63 8.50 4.91 1.26
CA TYR A 63 9.83 4.93 0.65
C TYR A 63 10.78 5.80 1.49
N ASP A 64 11.15 5.32 2.66
CA ASP A 64 11.95 6.11 3.60
C ASP A 64 13.35 6.42 3.05
N ASP A 65 13.91 5.50 2.27
CA ASP A 65 15.28 5.60 1.75
C ASP A 65 15.38 6.36 0.41
N LEU A 66 14.27 6.89 -0.10
CA LEU A 66 14.26 7.51 -1.43
C LEU A 66 15.25 8.69 -1.52
N THR A 67 15.35 9.51 -0.47
CA THR A 67 16.30 10.64 -0.42
C THR A 67 17.75 10.17 -0.40
N SER A 68 18.06 9.05 0.26
CA SER A 68 19.41 8.47 0.28
C SER A 68 19.83 7.93 -1.08
N ILE A 69 18.89 7.46 -1.90
CA ILE A 69 19.18 7.03 -3.29
C ILE A 69 19.60 8.22 -4.17
N PHE A 70 19.16 9.44 -3.86
CA PHE A 70 19.49 10.65 -4.61
C PHE A 70 20.67 11.45 -4.03
N GLY A 71 21.35 10.95 -3.00
CA GLY A 71 22.59 11.53 -2.48
C GLY A 71 22.45 12.88 -1.77
N LEU A 72 21.27 13.14 -1.19
CA LEU A 72 21.00 14.30 -0.32
C LEU A 72 21.21 13.96 1.16
#